data_AF-A0A2D9H5U4-F1
#
_entry.id   AF-A0A2D9H5U4-F1
#
_cell.length_a   1.000
_cell.length_b   1.000
_cell.length_c   1.000
_cell.angle_alpha   90.00
_cell.angle_beta   90.00
_cell.angle_gamma   90.00
#
_symmetry.space_group_name_H-M   'P 1'
#
loop_
_entity.id
_entity.type
_entity.pdbx_description
1 polymer ?
#
loop_
_entity_poly.entity_id
_entity_poly.type
_entity_poly.pdbx_seq_one_letter_code
_entity_poly.pdbx_strand_id
1 'polypeptide(L)' 'MAELVDELVDMGYVVRRPDPNDGKAKLIVLTKRGRDAVAAGRQTIEGIEEQVTQILGERGHRELRRLLSKLLNATDA' A
#
# COMPACT_ATOMS: atom_id res chain seq x y z
N MET A 1 -11.73 -8.43 6.70
CA MET A 1 -10.47 -7.83 7.23
C MET A 1 -9.72 -8.76 8.17
N ALA A 2 -10.38 -9.43 9.12
CA ALA A 2 -9.68 -10.33 10.06
C ALA A 2 -8.97 -11.51 9.35
N GLU A 3 -9.65 -12.19 8.42
CA GLU A 3 -9.10 -13.32 7.66
C GLU A 3 -7.85 -12.97 6.84
N LEU A 4 -7.86 -11.83 6.11
CA LEU A 4 -6.69 -11.36 5.38
C LEU A 4 -5.48 -11.11 6.30
N VAL A 5 -5.72 -10.60 7.52
CA VAL A 5 -4.65 -10.40 8.48
C VAL A 5 -4.13 -11.73 9.00
N ASP A 6 -5.00 -12.72 9.23
CA ASP A 6 -4.58 -14.07 9.62
C ASP A 6 -3.66 -14.69 8.55
N GLU A 7 -4.05 -14.63 7.28
CA GLU A 7 -3.23 -15.11 6.17
C GLU A 7 -1.85 -14.43 6.12
N LEU A 8 -1.82 -13.10 6.28
CA LEU A 8 -0.55 -12.36 6.28
C LEU A 8 0.33 -12.66 7.50
N VAL A 9 -0.27 -13.06 8.62
CA VAL A 9 0.45 -13.56 9.81
C VAL A 9 1.03 -14.94 9.49
N ASP A 10 0.24 -15.85 8.93
CA ASP A 10 0.66 -17.21 8.59
C ASP A 10 1.78 -17.22 7.53
N MET A 11 1.71 -16.29 6.57
CA MET A 11 2.77 -16.06 5.58
C MET A 11 4.00 -15.32 6.14
N GLY A 12 3.96 -14.87 7.39
CA GLY A 12 5.06 -14.22 8.09
C GLY A 12 5.34 -12.78 7.65
N TYR A 13 4.40 -12.10 6.99
CA TYR A 13 4.55 -10.69 6.57
C TYR A 13 4.20 -9.72 7.68
N VAL A 14 3.24 -10.07 8.55
CA VAL A 14 2.85 -9.24 9.70
C VAL A 14 2.82 -10.06 10.99
N VAL A 15 2.82 -9.37 12.13
CA VAL A 15 2.60 -9.95 13.45
C VAL A 15 1.62 -9.11 14.25
N ARG A 16 0.92 -9.75 15.18
CA ARG A 16 0.07 -9.09 16.17
C ARG A 16 0.87 -8.82 17.44
N ARG A 17 0.89 -7.59 17.91
CA ARG A 17 1.47 -7.20 19.20
C ARG A 17 0.40 -6.55 20.08
N PRO A 18 0.43 -6.74 21.41
CA PRO A 18 -0.42 -5.97 22.30
C PRO A 18 -0.20 -4.47 22.10
N ASP A 19 -1.26 -3.67 22.11
CA ASP A 19 -1.12 -2.22 22.14
C ASP A 19 -0.64 -1.79 23.54
N PRO A 20 0.51 -1.08 23.65
CA PRO A 20 1.01 -0.63 24.94
C PRO A 20 0.08 0.35 25.67
N ASN A 21 -0.84 1.00 24.95
CA ASN A 21 -1.78 1.98 25.51
C ASN A 21 -3.18 1.38 25.75
N ASP A 22 -3.48 0.20 25.19
CA ASP A 22 -4.75 -0.51 25.37
C ASP A 22 -4.53 -2.03 25.34
N GLY A 23 -4.57 -2.66 26.52
CA GLY A 23 -4.36 -4.11 26.65
C GLY A 23 -5.41 -4.98 25.93
N LYS A 24 -6.52 -4.41 25.46
CA LYS A 24 -7.53 -5.13 24.66
C LYS A 24 -7.28 -5.02 23.15
N ALA A 25 -6.51 -4.03 22.71
CA ALA A 25 -6.21 -3.82 21.31
C ALA A 25 -4.93 -4.58 20.87
N LYS A 26 -4.87 -4.93 19.58
CA LYS A 26 -3.70 -5.55 18.96
C LYS A 26 -3.24 -4.70 17.78
N LEU A 27 -1.97 -4.32 17.79
CA LEU A 27 -1.30 -3.67 16.67
C LEU A 27 -0.87 -4.71 15.63
N ILE A 28 -1.18 -4.45 14.36
CA ILE A 28 -0.66 -5.22 13.23
C ILE A 28 0.63 -4.55 12.77
N VAL A 29 1.75 -5.25 12.84
CA VAL A 29 3.07 -4.68 12.56
C VAL A 29 3.78 -5.52 11.50
N LEU A 30 4.42 -4.86 10.52
CA LEU A 30 5.23 -5.54 9.52
C LEU A 30 6.43 -6.26 10.16
N THR A 31 6.67 -7.50 9.75
CA THR A 31 7.93 -8.20 10.02
C THR A 31 9.04 -7.64 9.13
N LYS A 32 10.26 -8.18 9.23
CA LYS A 32 11.32 -7.89 8.25
C LYS A 32 10.87 -8.26 6.83
N ARG A 33 10.37 -9.48 6.66
CA ARG A 33 9.81 -9.97 5.39
C ARG A 33 8.66 -9.08 4.89
N GLY A 34 7.79 -8.61 5.79
CA GLY A 34 6.74 -7.63 5.50
C GLY A 34 7.28 -6.33 4.91
N ARG A 35 8.31 -5.76 5.55
CA ARG A 35 8.95 -4.53 5.05
C ARG A 35 9.62 -4.75 3.71
N ASP A 36 10.31 -5.88 3.53
CA ASP A 36 10.97 -6.22 2.27
C ASP A 36 9.94 -6.37 1.13
N ALA A 37 8.79 -6.98 1.40
CA ALA A 37 7.70 -7.10 0.44
C ALA A 37 7.09 -5.74 0.06
N VAL A 38 6.87 -4.86 1.05
CA VAL A 38 6.39 -3.49 0.78
C VAL A 38 7.41 -2.72 -0.06
N ALA A 39 8.70 -2.86 0.21
CA ALA A 39 9.76 -2.22 -0.56
C ALA A 39 9.77 -2.71 -2.02
N ALA A 40 9.68 -4.02 -2.24
CA ALA A 40 9.57 -4.60 -3.59
C ALA A 40 8.32 -4.11 -4.33
N GLY A 41 7.19 -4.02 -3.64
CA GLY A 41 5.95 -3.46 -4.19
C GLY A 41 6.10 -1.99 -4.61
N ARG A 42 6.75 -1.17 -3.77
CA ARG A 42 7.03 0.24 -4.11
C ARG A 42 7.91 0.37 -5.34
N GLN A 43 8.99 -0.40 -5.42
CA GLN A 43 9.89 -0.39 -6.58
C GLN A 43 9.14 -0.78 -7.87
N THR A 44 8.21 -1.74 -7.77
CA THR A 44 7.38 -2.14 -8.91
C THR A 44 6.46 -1.00 -9.36
N ILE A 45 5.81 -0.32 -8.42
CA ILE A 45 4.96 0.84 -8.71
C ILE A 45 5.78 1.97 -9.34
N GLU A 46 6.96 2.27 -8.79
CA GLU A 46 7.87 3.28 -9.35
C GLU A 46 8.21 2.99 -10.81
N GLY A 47 8.53 1.74 -11.16
CA GLY A 47 8.80 1.36 -12.55
C GLY A 47 7.60 1.55 -13.48
N ILE A 48 6.38 1.28 -13.02
CA ILE A 48 5.15 1.52 -13.80
C ILE A 48 4.96 3.03 -14.01
N GLU A 49 5.15 3.82 -12.97
CA GLU A 49 5.02 5.28 -13.00
C GLU A 49 6.06 5.93 -13.92
N GLU A 50 7.28 5.39 -13.96
CA GLU A 50 8.32 5.78 -14.91
C GLU A 50 7.90 5.51 -16.36
N GLN A 51 7.35 4.33 -16.65
CA GLN A 51 6.86 3.99 -17.99
C GLN A 51 5.74 4.92 -18.44
N VAL A 52 4.79 5.23 -17.55
CA VAL A 52 3.73 6.20 -17.82
C VAL A 52 4.31 7.59 -18.11
N THR A 53 5.33 8.01 -17.34
CA THR A 53 6.03 9.28 -17.54
C THR A 53 6.75 9.31 -18.88
N GLN A 54 7.39 8.22 -19.30
CA GLN A 54 8.06 8.13 -20.60
C GLN A 54 7.08 8.28 -21.77
N ILE A 55 5.87 7.73 -21.65
CA ILE A 55 4.84 7.77 -22.71
C ILE A 55 4.16 9.15 -22.78
N LEU A 56 3.78 9.72 -21.64
CA LEU A 56 2.93 10.92 -21.57
C LEU A 56 3.71 12.22 -21.31
N GLY A 57 4.98 12.10 -20.94
CA GLY A 57 5.76 13.17 -20.34
C GLY A 57 5.25 13.57 -18.95
N GLU A 58 6.08 14.33 -18.25
CA GLU A 58 5.83 14.82 -16.90
C GLU A 58 4.47 15.54 -16.73
N ARG A 59 4.10 16.38 -17.69
CA ARG A 59 2.84 17.14 -17.64
C ARG A 59 1.63 16.24 -17.86
N GLY A 60 1.69 15.34 -18.85
CA GLY A 60 0.60 14.42 -19.15
C GLY A 60 0.37 13.44 -18.01
N HIS A 61 1.46 12.96 -17.41
CA HIS A 61 1.37 12.06 -16.26
C HIS A 61 0.70 12.73 -15.03
N ARG A 62 1.11 13.96 -14.67
CA ARG A 62 0.44 14.71 -13.59
C ARG A 62 -1.05 14.93 -13.84
N GLU A 63 -1.42 15.22 -15.09
CA GLU A 63 -2.82 15.42 -15.47
C GLU A 63 -3.62 14.11 -15.36
N LEU A 64 -3.05 12.99 -15.78
CA LEU A 64 -3.67 11.68 -15.63
C LEU A 64 -3.98 11.37 -14.15
N ARG A 65 -2.99 11.55 -13.26
CA ARG A 65 -3.19 11.37 -11.81
C ARG A 65 -4.30 12.26 -11.27
N ARG A 66 -4.31 13.54 -11.66
CA ARG A 66 -5.36 14.49 -11.24
C ARG A 66 -6.76 14.03 -11.65
N LEU A 67 -6.91 13.53 -12.88
CA LEU A 67 -8.20 13.06 -13.40
C LEU A 67 -8.65 11.77 -12.72
N LEU A 68 -7.75 10.80 -12.50
CA LEU A 68 -8.06 9.56 -11.80
C LEU A 68 -8.44 9.81 -10.34
N SER A 69 -7.70 10.67 -9.62
CA SER A 69 -8.06 11.06 -8.25
C SER A 69 -9.43 11.73 -8.19
N LYS A 70 -9.78 12.55 -9.19
CA LYS A 70 -11.11 13.17 -9.26
C LYS A 70 -12.23 12.13 -9.41
N LEU A 71 -12.01 11.09 -10.21
CA LEU A 71 -12.98 10.00 -10.35
C LEU A 71 -13.11 9.19 -9.06
N LEU A 72 -11.98 8.81 -8.45
CA LEU A 72 -11.98 8.04 -7.19
C LEU A 72 -12.77 8.76 -6.09
N ASN A 73 -12.48 10.05 -5.89
CA ASN A 73 -13.17 10.87 -4.88
C ASN A 73 -14.66 11.05 -5.18
N ALA A 74 -15.08 10.95 -6.45
CA ALA A 74 -16.49 11.05 -6.84
C ALA A 74 -17.25 9.73 -6.65
N THR A 75 -16.55 8.60 -6.60
CA THR A 75 -17.15 7.27 -6.39
C THR A 75 -17.15 6.83 -4.92
N ASP A 76 -16.35 7.46 -4.07
CA ASP A 76 -16.32 7.22 -2.62
C ASP A 76 -17.35 8.08 -1.84
N ALA A 77 -18.17 8.87 -2.55
CA ALA A 77 -19.25 9.73 -2.02
C ALA A 77 -20.63 9.15 -2.36
#